data_AF-A0A7C1SD56-F1
#
_entry.id   AF-A0A7C1SD56-F1
#
_cell.length_a   1.000
_cell.length_b   1.000
_cell.length_c   1.000
_cell.angle_alpha   90.00
_cell.angle_beta   90.00
_cell.angle_gamma   90.00
#
_symmetry.space_group_name_H-M   'P 1'
#
loop_
_entity.id
_entity.type
_entity.pdbx_description
1 polymer ?
#
loop_
_entity_poly.entity_id
_entity_poly.type
_entity_poly.pdbx_seq_one_letter_code
_entity_poly.pdbx_strand_id
1 'polypeptide(L)' 'AVNEELEENPGLINEDCYGKGWMFKIRPDDIGEMANLLHEPEEIEKWLLAEIEKYAEDE' A
#
# COMPACT_ATOMS: atom_id res chain seq x y z
N ALA A 1 15.06 5.95 5.75
CA ALA A 1 15.84 4.83 5.16
C ALA A 1 15.16 4.38 3.88
N VAL A 2 15.92 3.86 2.93
CA VAL A 2 15.44 3.26 1.67
C VAL A 2 15.76 1.77 1.71
N ASN A 3 14.93 0.93 1.12
CA ASN A 3 15.20 -0.51 1.02
C ASN A 3 16.05 -0.82 -0.22
N GLU A 4 17.37 -0.87 -0.04
CA GLU A 4 18.33 -1.16 -1.12
C GLU A 4 18.19 -2.60 -1.66
N GLU A 5 17.60 -3.53 -0.92
CA GLU A 5 17.37 -4.92 -1.36
C GLU A 5 16.43 -5.00 -2.59
N LEU A 6 15.55 -4.01 -2.74
CA LEU A 6 14.62 -3.94 -3.88
C LEU A 6 15.33 -3.60 -5.20
N GLU A 7 16.56 -3.07 -5.18
CA GLU A 7 17.33 -2.81 -6.41
C GLU A 7 17.77 -4.12 -7.08
N GLU A 8 18.10 -5.13 -6.26
CA GLU A 8 18.52 -6.45 -6.74
C GLU A 8 17.36 -7.43 -6.85
N ASN A 9 16.36 -7.31 -5.95
CA ASN A 9 15.22 -8.21 -5.88
C ASN A 9 13.88 -7.46 -5.78
N PRO A 10 13.38 -6.88 -6.89
CA PRO A 10 12.07 -6.22 -6.92
C PRO A 10 10.90 -7.19 -6.67
N GLY A 11 11.10 -8.50 -6.81
CA GLY A 11 10.08 -9.52 -6.57
C GLY A 11 9.58 -9.57 -5.13
N LEU A 12 10.37 -9.07 -4.17
CA LEU A 12 9.98 -8.96 -2.76
C LEU A 12 8.70 -8.15 -2.55
N ILE A 13 8.40 -7.20 -3.44
CA ILE A 13 7.14 -6.42 -3.41
C ILE A 13 5.95 -7.35 -3.60
N ASN A 14 6.06 -8.36 -4.45
CA ASN A 14 4.96 -9.29 -4.74
C ASN A 14 4.88 -10.41 -3.70
N GLU A 15 6.02 -10.90 -3.22
CA GLU A 15 6.10 -12.04 -2.31
C GLU A 15 5.77 -11.67 -0.86
N ASP A 16 6.17 -10.48 -0.41
CA ASP A 16 6.02 -10.04 0.98
C ASP A 16 5.91 -8.50 1.06
N CYS A 17 4.81 -7.96 0.52
CA CYS A 17 4.57 -6.51 0.40
C CYS A 17 4.55 -5.73 1.74
N TYR A 18 4.24 -6.40 2.85
CA TYR A 18 4.16 -5.77 4.18
C TYR A 18 5.37 -6.06 5.08
N GLY A 19 6.18 -7.07 4.75
CA GLY A 19 7.41 -7.41 5.45
C GLY A 19 8.64 -6.91 4.70
N LYS A 20 9.29 -7.81 3.96
CA LYS A 20 10.54 -7.54 3.24
C LYS A 20 10.40 -6.52 2.11
N GLY A 21 9.20 -6.39 1.54
CA GLY A 21 8.89 -5.48 0.42
C GLY A 21 8.72 -4.01 0.78
N TRP A 22 9.03 -3.58 2.02
CA TRP A 22 8.93 -2.16 2.40
C TRP A 22 9.81 -1.28 1.50
N MET A 23 9.34 -0.10 1.09
CA MET A 23 10.08 0.77 0.17
C MET A 23 10.88 1.85 0.91
N PHE A 24 10.22 2.57 1.81
CA PHE A 24 10.78 3.72 2.52
C PHE A 24 10.40 3.72 4.00
N LYS A 25 11.29 4.26 4.82
CA LYS A 25 11.01 4.67 6.20
C LYS A 25 11.19 6.18 6.29
N ILE A 26 10.07 6.86 6.50
CA ILE A 26 9.98 8.32 6.59
C ILE A 26 9.69 8.75 8.02
N ARG A 27 10.07 9.98 8.36
CA ARG A 27 9.60 10.65 9.57
C ARG A 27 8.47 11.59 9.14
N PRO A 28 7.22 11.38 9.59
CA PRO A 28 6.15 12.32 9.30
C PRO A 28 6.45 13.65 9.98
N ASP A 29 6.14 14.75 9.29
CA ASP A 29 6.24 16.09 9.84
C ASP A 29 5.07 16.39 10.80
N ASP A 30 3.89 15.79 10.53
CA ASP A 30 2.74 15.74 11.43
C ASP A 30 2.17 14.32 11.51
N ILE A 31 2.12 13.75 12.71
CA ILE A 31 1.57 12.40 12.94
C ILE A 31 0.04 12.40 12.89
N GLY A 32 -0.60 13.55 13.09
CA GLY A 32 -2.06 13.70 13.03
C GLY A 32 -2.63 13.39 11.65
N GLU A 33 -1.83 13.52 10.59
CA GLU A 33 -2.24 13.19 9.22
C GLU A 33 -2.61 11.70 9.04
N MET A 34 -2.11 10.80 9.91
CA MET A 34 -2.45 9.38 9.86
C MET A 34 -3.95 9.13 10.04
N ALA A 35 -4.65 9.99 10.78
CA ALA A 35 -6.09 9.87 11.02
C ALA A 35 -6.94 10.15 9.76
N ASN A 36 -6.34 10.74 8.71
CA ASN A 36 -7.03 10.99 7.44
C ASN A 36 -6.86 9.85 6.43
N LEU A 37 -6.04 8.84 6.75
CA LEU A 37 -5.82 7.70 5.87
C LEU A 37 -6.98 6.71 5.98
N LEU A 38 -7.22 5.94 4.92
CA LEU A 38 -8.14 4.82 4.98
C LEU A 38 -7.45 3.67 5.74
N HIS A 39 -7.95 3.32 6.92
CA HIS A 39 -7.32 2.33 7.80
C HIS A 39 -8.27 1.26 8.33
N GLU A 40 -9.59 1.44 8.24
CA GLU A 40 -10.56 0.44 8.70
C GLU A 40 -10.69 -0.69 7.65
N PRO A 41 -10.43 -1.96 8.02
CA PRO A 41 -10.43 -3.08 7.06
C PRO A 41 -11.72 -3.22 6.26
N GLU A 42 -12.88 -3.07 6.92
CA GLU A 42 -14.19 -3.19 6.26
C GLU A 42 -14.42 -2.09 5.23
N GLU A 43 -13.97 -0.86 5.51
CA GLU A 43 -14.09 0.26 4.56
C GLU A 43 -13.11 0.11 3.40
N ILE A 44 -11.90 -0.42 3.64
CA ILE A 44 -10.93 -0.75 2.59
C ILE A 44 -11.51 -1.81 1.63
N GLU A 45 -12.05 -2.90 2.17
CA GLU A 45 -12.62 -3.99 1.37
C GLU A 45 -13.78 -3.48 0.51
N LYS A 46 -14.69 -2.72 1.11
CA LYS A 46 -15.84 -2.12 0.41
C LYS A 46 -15.40 -1.19 -0.72
N TRP A 47 -14.43 -0.31 -0.47
CA TRP A 47 -13.89 0.59 -1.49
C TRP A 47 -13.22 -0.19 -2.64
N LEU A 48 -12.41 -1.20 -2.30
CA LEU A 48 -11.69 -2.00 -3.29
C LEU A 48 -12.66 -2.75 -4.22
N LEU A 49 -13.69 -3.39 -3.66
CA LEU A 49 -14.68 -4.13 -4.45
C LEU A 49 -15.49 -3.19 -5.38
N ALA A 50 -15.85 -2.01 -4.89
CA ALA A 50 -16.56 -1.02 -5.69
C ALA A 50 -15.71 -0.50 -6.86
N GLU A 51 -14.40 -0.28 -6.64
CA GLU A 51 -13.50 0.19 -7.71
C GLU A 51 -13.24 -0.92 -8.74
N ILE A 52 -13.14 -2.19 -8.33
CA ILE A 52 -13.07 -3.35 -9.24
C ILE A 52 -14.34 -3.43 -10.12
N GLU A 53 -15.53 -3.34 -9.52
CA GLU A 53 -16.80 -3.41 -10.26
C GLU A 53 -16.92 -2.26 -11.27
N LYS A 54 -16.52 -1.05 -10.87
CA LYS A 54 -16.59 0.15 -11.71
C LYS A 54 -15.80 0.02 -13.01
N TYR A 55 -14.65 -0.67 -13.00
CA TYR A 55 -13.80 -0.85 -14.19
C TYR A 55 -13.83 -2.26 -14.78
N ALA A 56 -14.73 -3.13 -14.30
CA ALA A 56 -14.83 -4.51 -14.80
C ALA A 56 -15.26 -4.60 -16.27
N GLU A 57 -15.88 -3.55 -16.81
CA GLU A 57 -16.40 -3.48 -18.18
C GLU A 57 -15.57 -2.57 -19.11
N ASP A 58 -14.47 -1.98 -18.61
CA ASP A 58 -13.58 -1.09 -19.39
C ASP A 58 -12.47 -1.84 -20.19
N GLU A 59 -12.54 -3.19 -20.26
CA GLU A 59 -11.71 -4.04 -21.14
C GLU A 59 -12.39 -4.48 -22.44
#